data_AF-A0A7S0W9A4-F1
#
_entry.id   AF-A0A7S0W9A4-F1
#
_cell.length_a   1.000
_cell.length_b   1.000
_cell.length_c   1.000
_cell.angle_alpha   90.00
_cell.angle_beta   90.00
_cell.angle_gamma   90.00
#
_symmetry.space_group_name_H-M   'P 1'
#
loop_
_entity.id
_entity.type
_entity.pdbx_description
1 polymer ?
#
loop_
_entity_poly.entity_id
_entity_poly.type
_entity_poly.pdbx_seq_one_letter_code
_entity_poly.pdbx_strand_id
1 'polypeptide(L)'
;ADLGLGAGSPPWRRRPGTGLQQRRGLRATNPFLSAVLASGGGKDGRREFIVDTDSGVDDAIALLMCLRPASFVSISAITTVAGNVSCPQAFTNARVVVAHA
;
A
#
# COMPACT_ATOMS: atom_id res chain seq x y z
N ALA A 1 -17.64 24.66 33.06
CA ALA A 1 -16.85 23.46 33.38
C ALA A 1 -16.27 22.95 32.08
N ASP A 2 -15.01 23.29 31.85
CA ASP A 2 -14.17 22.87 30.75
C ASP A 2 -13.78 21.40 30.98
N LEU A 3 -14.08 20.51 30.02
CA LEU A 3 -13.57 19.15 30.00
C LEU A 3 -12.70 19.02 28.75
N GLY A 4 -11.46 19.51 28.88
CA GLY A 4 -10.40 19.42 27.91
C GLY A 4 -9.98 17.99 27.59
N LEU A 5 -10.61 17.40 26.58
CA LEU A 5 -10.09 16.25 25.86
C LEU A 5 -9.96 16.64 24.39
N GLY A 6 -8.82 17.25 24.06
CA GLY A 6 -8.39 17.47 22.68
C GLY A 6 -8.18 16.14 21.97
N ALA A 7 -9.21 15.64 21.30
CA ALA A 7 -9.15 14.47 20.45
C ALA A 7 -8.19 14.73 19.28
N GLY A 8 -6.93 14.33 19.46
CA GLY A 8 -5.99 14.21 18.35
C GLY A 8 -6.60 13.33 17.27
N SER A 9 -6.61 13.82 16.03
CA SER A 9 -7.10 13.06 14.89
C SER A 9 -6.31 11.74 14.79
N PRO A 10 -6.95 10.57 14.56
CA PRO A 10 -6.24 9.33 14.34
C PRO A 10 -5.19 9.51 13.22
N PRO A 11 -4.02 8.87 13.31
CA PRO A 11 -2.90 9.15 12.40
C PRO A 11 -3.22 8.93 10.91
N TRP A 12 -4.25 8.12 10.61
CA TRP A 12 -4.75 7.82 9.28
C TRP A 12 -5.78 8.83 8.75
N ARG A 13 -6.24 9.79 9.56
CA ARG A 13 -7.24 10.81 9.20
C ARG A 13 -6.60 12.16 8.86
N ARG A 14 -5.57 12.15 8.02
CA ARG A 14 -5.11 13.39 7.35
C ARG A 14 -5.86 13.53 6.04
N ARG A 15 -6.71 14.55 5.93
CA ARG A 15 -7.27 14.99 4.64
C ARG A 15 -6.11 15.32 3.70
N PRO A 16 -6.19 15.05 2.39
CA PRO A 16 -5.23 15.58 1.44
C PRO A 16 -5.46 17.09 1.36
N GLY A 17 -4.76 17.82 2.24
CA GLY A 17 -4.62 19.26 2.14
C GLY A 17 -3.72 19.56 0.94
N THR A 18 -4.24 20.37 0.04
CA THR A 18 -3.51 21.16 -0.95
C THR A 18 -2.28 21.80 -0.29
N GLY A 19 -1.13 21.16 -0.45
CA GLY A 19 0.11 21.52 0.21
C GLY A 19 1.31 21.24 -0.70
N LEU A 20 1.22 21.71 -1.94
CA LEU A 20 2.37 21.87 -2.85
C LEU A 20 3.30 22.97 -2.30
N GLN A 21 3.80 22.85 -1.07
CA GLN A 21 4.72 23.83 -0.49
C GLN A 21 5.41 23.34 0.78
N GLN A 22 6.16 22.22 0.71
CA GLN A 22 7.33 21.99 1.58
C GLN A 22 8.14 20.76 1.17
N ARG A 23 8.81 20.81 0.01
CA ARG A 23 9.91 19.86 -0.30
C ARG A 23 11.13 20.56 -0.90
N ARG A 24 11.41 21.79 -0.46
CA ARG A 24 12.72 22.43 -0.71
C ARG A 24 13.63 22.08 0.47
N GLY A 25 14.55 21.13 0.28
CA GLY A 25 15.68 21.00 1.20
C GLY A 25 16.36 19.63 1.31
N LEU A 26 15.65 18.52 1.09
CA LEU A 26 16.26 17.20 1.19
C LEU A 26 16.81 16.80 -0.19
N ARG A 27 18.03 17.23 -0.50
CA ARG A 27 18.82 16.59 -1.56
C ARG A 27 19.02 15.15 -1.13
N ALA A 28 18.30 14.21 -1.73
CA ALA A 28 18.55 12.79 -1.57
C ALA A 28 19.92 12.48 -2.19
N THR A 29 20.96 12.54 -1.36
CA THR A 29 22.32 12.10 -1.70
C THR A 29 22.39 10.60 -1.93
N ASN A 30 21.35 9.86 -1.55
CA ASN A 30 21.20 8.45 -1.84
C ASN A 30 20.46 8.26 -3.19
N PRO A 31 21.14 7.75 -4.23
CA PRO A 31 20.53 7.52 -5.54
C PRO A 31 19.36 6.53 -5.48
N PHE A 32 19.37 5.61 -4.51
CA PHE A 32 18.29 4.65 -4.28
C PHE A 32 17.01 5.33 -3.80
N LEU A 33 17.13 6.29 -2.87
CA LEU A 33 15.99 7.05 -2.35
C LEU A 33 15.43 8.01 -3.41
N SER A 34 16.30 8.61 -4.22
CA SER A 34 15.89 9.41 -5.38
C SER A 34 15.11 8.59 -6.40
N ALA A 35 15.55 7.37 -6.71
CA ALA A 35 14.82 6.47 -7.62
C ALA A 35 13.43 6.10 -7.05
N VAL A 36 13.36 5.69 -5.78
CA VAL A 36 12.08 5.34 -5.12
C VAL A 36 11.11 6.53 -5.08
N LEU A 37 11.62 7.75 -4.82
CA LEU A 37 10.80 8.95 -4.81
C LEU A 37 10.44 9.48 -6.21
N ALA A 38 11.32 9.28 -7.21
CA ALA A 38 11.07 9.67 -8.60
C ALA A 38 10.09 8.73 -9.31
N SER A 39 9.99 7.48 -8.85
CA SER A 39 9.09 6.45 -9.41
C SER A 39 7.65 6.55 -8.90
N GLY A 40 7.39 7.34 -7.85
CA GLY A 40 6.20 7.19 -7.02
C GLY A 40 5.04 8.11 -7.40
N GLY A 41 4.29 7.76 -8.44
CA GLY A 41 2.98 8.32 -8.72
C GLY A 41 2.27 7.54 -9.82
N GLY A 42 1.41 6.59 -9.43
CA GLY A 42 0.50 5.92 -10.37
C GLY A 42 -0.37 6.95 -11.10
N LYS A 43 -0.86 6.58 -12.29
CA LYS A 43 -1.56 7.47 -13.24
C LYS A 43 -2.76 8.24 -12.66
N ASP A 44 -3.22 7.87 -11.48
CA ASP A 44 -4.40 8.34 -10.76
C ASP A 44 -4.09 8.89 -9.34
N GLY A 45 -2.81 9.13 -9.02
CA GLY A 45 -2.37 9.60 -7.70
C GLY A 45 -2.26 8.51 -6.65
N ARG A 46 -2.41 7.23 -7.04
CA ARG A 46 -2.21 6.07 -6.16
C ARG A 46 -0.76 5.62 -6.19
N ARG A 47 -0.34 4.94 -5.12
CA ARG A 47 0.97 4.27 -5.10
C ARG A 47 0.85 2.94 -5.84
N GLU A 48 1.74 2.74 -6.79
CA GLU A 48 1.83 1.50 -7.55
C GLU A 48 2.61 0.44 -6.79
N PHE A 49 2.09 -0.79 -6.75
CA PHE A 49 2.69 -1.93 -6.05
C PHE A 49 2.73 -3.17 -6.95
N ILE A 50 3.80 -3.94 -6.78
CA ILE A 50 3.87 -5.36 -7.14
C ILE A 50 3.86 -6.14 -5.83
N VAL A 51 3.01 -7.14 -5.73
CA VAL A 51 2.87 -7.95 -4.52
C VAL A 51 3.47 -9.33 -4.77
N ASP A 52 4.45 -9.72 -3.96
CA ASP A 52 4.98 -11.08 -3.91
C ASP A 52 4.48 -11.74 -2.62
N THR A 53 3.77 -12.86 -2.72
CA THR A 53 3.04 -13.43 -1.57
C THR A 53 2.99 -14.96 -1.63
N ASP A 54 2.99 -15.62 -0.47
CA ASP A 54 2.69 -17.05 -0.38
C ASP A 54 1.19 -17.33 -0.27
N SER A 55 0.34 -16.30 -0.10
CA SER A 55 -1.11 -16.41 0.04
C SER A 55 -1.55 -17.46 1.05
N GLY A 56 -0.80 -17.61 2.14
CA GLY A 56 -1.29 -18.15 3.40
C GLY A 56 -2.44 -17.29 3.96
N VAL A 57 -3.01 -17.69 5.09
CA VAL A 57 -4.23 -17.03 5.64
C VAL A 57 -4.03 -15.53 5.83
N ASP A 58 -2.95 -15.13 6.48
CA ASP A 58 -2.68 -13.72 6.79
C ASP A 58 -2.35 -12.91 5.53
N ASP A 59 -1.58 -13.50 4.62
CA ASP A 59 -1.23 -12.94 3.32
C ASP A 59 -2.45 -12.72 2.42
N ALA A 60 -3.37 -13.69 2.39
CA ALA A 60 -4.63 -13.60 1.65
C ALA A 60 -5.52 -12.47 2.18
N ILE A 61 -5.57 -12.30 3.51
CA ILE A 61 -6.29 -11.19 4.15
C ILE A 61 -5.62 -9.86 3.81
N ALA A 62 -4.30 -9.76 3.87
CA ALA A 62 -3.56 -8.56 3.51
C ALA A 62 -3.80 -8.17 2.04
N LEU A 63 -3.75 -9.13 1.12
CA LEU A 63 -4.05 -8.91 -0.29
C LEU A 63 -5.50 -8.42 -0.49
N LEU A 64 -6.48 -9.01 0.20
CA LEU A 64 -7.88 -8.55 0.18
C LEU A 64 -8.00 -7.10 0.68
N MET A 65 -7.30 -6.75 1.77
CA MET A 65 -7.28 -5.39 2.30
C MET A 65 -6.65 -4.39 1.32
N CYS A 66 -5.60 -4.79 0.59
CA CYS A 66 -4.98 -3.97 -0.44
C CYS A 66 -5.91 -3.73 -1.64
N LEU A 67 -6.76 -4.69 -1.98
CA LEU A 67 -7.65 -4.62 -3.16
C LEU A 67 -8.94 -3.83 -2.89
N ARG A 68 -9.44 -3.75 -1.65
CA ARG A 68 -10.75 -3.12 -1.35
C ARG A 68 -10.78 -1.58 -1.48
N PRO A 69 -10.18 -0.74 -0.61
CA PRO A 69 -10.25 0.71 -0.78
C PRO A 69 -9.08 1.19 -1.66
N ALA A 70 -9.29 1.17 -2.97
CA ALA A 70 -8.29 1.54 -3.96
C ALA A 70 -8.05 3.06 -4.08
N SER A 71 -8.13 3.85 -3.00
CA SER A 71 -7.91 5.31 -3.09
C SER A 71 -6.45 5.72 -2.96
N PHE A 72 -5.58 4.83 -2.49
CA PHE A 72 -4.14 5.09 -2.29
C PHE A 72 -3.22 3.98 -2.81
N VAL A 73 -3.76 2.81 -3.17
CA VAL A 73 -3.00 1.64 -3.67
C VAL A 73 -3.51 1.26 -5.06
N SER A 74 -2.56 0.98 -5.96
CA SER A 74 -2.78 0.37 -7.26
C SER A 74 -1.87 -0.85 -7.37
N ILE A 75 -2.43 -2.04 -7.55
CA ILE A 75 -1.65 -3.27 -7.73
C ILE A 75 -1.51 -3.54 -9.23
N SER A 76 -0.27 -3.58 -9.72
CA SER A 76 0.02 -3.81 -11.14
C SER A 76 0.32 -5.26 -11.47
N ALA A 77 0.83 -6.01 -10.49
CA ALA A 77 1.10 -7.43 -10.62
C ALA A 77 1.08 -8.13 -9.25
N ILE A 78 0.75 -9.43 -9.27
CA ILE A 78 0.85 -10.33 -8.12
C ILE A 78 1.70 -11.53 -8.55
N THR A 79 2.76 -11.82 -7.80
CA THR A 79 3.58 -13.03 -7.95
C THR A 79 3.36 -13.93 -6.75
N THR A 80 3.43 -15.24 -6.97
CA THR A 80 3.25 -16.24 -5.92
C THR A 80 4.52 -17.03 -5.69
N VAL A 81 4.83 -17.26 -4.43
CA VAL A 81 6.02 -17.96 -3.94
C VAL A 81 5.59 -19.08 -2.99
N ALA A 82 6.41 -20.12 -2.84
CA ALA A 82 6.16 -21.15 -1.84
C ALA A 82 6.53 -20.64 -0.43
N GLY A 83 5.69 -20.91 0.57
CA GLY A 83 5.88 -20.49 1.96
C GLY A 83 5.01 -21.30 2.91
N ASN A 84 4.09 -20.64 3.62
CA ASN A 84 3.06 -21.25 4.47
C ASN A 84 2.22 -22.29 3.74
N VAL A 85 2.07 -22.12 2.42
CA VAL A 85 1.46 -23.08 1.52
C VAL A 85 2.37 -23.34 0.33
N SER A 86 2.10 -24.43 -0.39
CA SER A 86 2.81 -24.74 -1.64
C SER A 86 2.54 -23.65 -2.71
N CYS A 87 3.49 -23.42 -3.62
CA CYS A 87 3.32 -22.41 -4.68
C CYS A 87 2.04 -22.62 -5.54
N PRO A 88 1.64 -23.85 -5.94
CA PRO A 88 0.37 -24.07 -6.63
C PRO A 88 -0.86 -23.67 -5.80
N GLN A 89 -0.82 -23.88 -4.49
CA GLN A 89 -1.89 -23.48 -3.58
C GLN A 89 -1.88 -21.95 -3.37
N ALA A 90 -0.70 -21.33 -3.21
CA ALA A 90 -0.54 -19.89 -3.17
C ALA A 90 -1.19 -19.22 -4.39
N PHE A 91 -0.87 -19.72 -5.59
CA PHE A 91 -1.46 -19.25 -6.85
C PHE A 91 -2.99 -19.37 -6.87
N THR A 92 -3.52 -20.50 -6.41
CA THR A 92 -4.96 -20.73 -6.34
C THR A 92 -5.63 -19.76 -5.34
N ASN A 93 -5.08 -19.62 -4.14
CA ASN A 93 -5.58 -18.72 -3.11
C ASN A 93 -5.56 -17.26 -3.58
N ALA A 94 -4.44 -16.79 -4.14
CA ALA A 94 -4.29 -15.44 -4.67
C ALA A 94 -5.36 -15.14 -5.71
N ARG A 95 -5.65 -16.08 -6.63
CA ARG A 95 -6.71 -15.94 -7.63
C ARG A 95 -8.11 -15.86 -7.02
N VAL A 96 -8.40 -16.67 -6.01
CA VAL A 96 -9.68 -16.63 -5.30
C VAL A 96 -9.86 -15.27 -4.62
N VAL A 97 -8.83 -14.77 -3.94
CA VAL A 97 -8.88 -13.44 -3.31
C VAL A 97 -9.14 -12.36 -4.35
N VAL A 98 -8.39 -12.33 -5.45
CA VAL A 98 -8.58 -11.35 -6.54
C VAL A 98 -9.98 -11.44 -7.15
N ALA A 99 -10.56 -12.63 -7.29
CA ALA A 99 -11.90 -12.82 -7.83
C ALA A 99 -13.03 -12.34 -6.91
N HIS A 100 -12.75 -12.17 -5.61
CA HIS A 100 -13.76 -11.86 -4.58
C HIS A 100 -13.47 -10.59 -3.76
N ALA A 101 -12.41 -9.86 -4.11
CA ALA A 101 -12.05 -8.59 -3.48
C ALA A 101 -12.90 -7.42 -3.99
#